data_AF-A0A317ZFC3-F1
#
_entry.id   AF-A0A317ZFC3-F1
#
_cell.length_a   1.000
_cell.length_b   1.000
_cell.length_c   1.000
_cell.angle_alpha   90.00
_cell.angle_beta   90.00
_cell.angle_gamma   90.00
#
_symmetry.space_group_name_H-M   'P 1'
#
loop_
_entity.id
_entity.type
_entity.pdbx_description
1 polymer ?
#
loop_
_entity_poly.entity_id
_entity_poly.type
_entity_poly.pdbx_seq_one_letter_code
_entity_poly.pdbx_strand_id
1 'polypeptide(L)'
;MNANTDFQLFHEKADLYLPQGDDVSAALKKTTHLGVGAHQDDLEFMALHGILECRDNEDQWFGGVTCTNGAGSARQGPFANHTDEQMQVVRAEEQREAARLGQYAYMAQLDYPSSEIKDTAAAENLVNDLVNLLERGSVKVVYTHNLADKHSTHIAVAAALIKAIRKLPKEKRPEKLIGCEVWRDLDWMSDDKKVVMDLGKDADFAAKLNGLFKSQITGKRYDLAVEGRRRANATFFDSHSTDEFERVCFGMDLTPLIENDDLDPAAAVLPLIEEFRKSVEAEVAKYFKA
;
A
#
# COMPACT_ATOMS: atom_id res chain seq x y z
N MET A 1 19.09 28.90 -7.78
CA MET A 1 18.59 28.28 -9.02
C MET A 1 19.74 27.54 -9.66
N ASN A 2 19.81 26.23 -9.47
CA ASN A 2 20.50 25.30 -10.36
C ASN A 2 19.50 24.16 -10.59
N ALA A 3 19.19 23.97 -11.87
CA ALA A 3 18.18 23.08 -12.38
C ALA A 3 18.50 21.63 -12.06
N ASN A 4 17.62 20.97 -11.31
CA ASN A 4 17.38 19.54 -11.47
C ASN A 4 16.01 19.43 -12.15
N THR A 5 15.97 19.72 -13.45
CA THR A 5 14.73 19.88 -14.24
C THR A 5 14.24 18.59 -14.90
N ASP A 6 14.88 17.44 -14.66
CA ASP A 6 14.54 16.19 -15.36
C ASP A 6 13.63 15.25 -14.54
N PHE A 7 13.05 15.73 -13.44
CA PHE A 7 11.98 15.02 -12.74
C PHE A 7 10.65 15.71 -13.04
N GLN A 8 9.81 15.02 -13.82
CA GLN A 8 8.47 15.44 -14.13
C GLN A 8 7.52 14.26 -13.95
N LEU A 9 6.39 14.53 -13.31
CA LEU A 9 5.25 13.64 -13.28
C LEU A 9 4.34 13.93 -14.49
N PHE A 10 3.76 12.90 -15.08
CA PHE A 10 3.01 12.95 -16.32
C PHE A 10 1.65 13.61 -16.14
N HIS A 11 0.99 13.42 -14.99
CA HIS A 11 -0.27 14.09 -14.70
C HIS A 11 -0.05 15.54 -14.26
N GLU A 12 -0.77 16.48 -14.88
CA GLU A 12 -0.55 17.93 -14.70
C GLU A 12 -0.81 18.44 -13.27
N LYS A 13 -1.64 17.73 -12.52
CA LYS A 13 -1.98 18.06 -11.12
C LYS A 13 -1.20 17.21 -10.12
N ALA A 14 -0.30 16.34 -10.59
CA ALA A 14 0.51 15.54 -9.70
C ALA A 14 1.41 16.45 -8.85
N ASP A 15 1.52 16.09 -7.58
CA ASP A 15 2.29 16.80 -6.57
C ASP A 15 3.38 15.90 -5.98
N LEU A 16 4.52 16.48 -5.66
CA LEU A 16 5.58 15.79 -4.91
C LEU A 16 5.92 16.62 -3.67
N TYR A 17 5.44 16.16 -2.52
CA TYR A 17 5.66 16.80 -1.24
C TYR A 17 6.91 16.24 -0.54
N LEU A 18 7.77 17.13 -0.03
CA LEU A 18 9.05 16.80 0.60
C LEU A 18 9.02 17.25 2.07
N PRO A 19 8.55 16.41 3.02
CA PRO A 19 8.33 16.82 4.41
C PRO A 19 9.64 17.17 5.14
N GLN A 20 10.77 16.61 4.70
CA GLN A 20 12.10 16.87 5.29
C GLN A 20 12.80 18.11 4.70
N GLY A 21 12.23 18.72 3.64
CA GLY A 21 12.84 19.88 2.98
C GLY A 21 14.06 19.55 2.10
N ASP A 22 14.33 18.27 1.83
CA ASP A 22 15.34 17.85 0.86
C ASP A 22 15.00 18.33 -0.55
N ASP A 23 15.97 18.31 -1.46
CA ASP A 23 15.66 18.38 -2.89
C ASP A 23 15.08 17.05 -3.40
N VAL A 24 14.36 17.11 -4.52
CA VAL A 24 13.67 15.96 -5.13
C VAL A 24 14.62 14.78 -5.36
N SER A 25 15.83 15.02 -5.88
CA SER A 25 16.76 13.94 -6.20
C SER A 25 17.31 13.28 -4.94
N ALA A 26 17.62 14.07 -3.91
CA ALA A 26 18.06 13.54 -2.63
C ALA A 26 16.97 12.70 -1.95
N ALA A 27 15.73 13.21 -1.94
CA ALA A 27 14.57 12.51 -1.36
C ALA A 27 14.28 11.18 -2.07
N LEU A 28 14.24 11.17 -3.40
CA LEU A 28 14.01 9.93 -4.16
C LEU A 28 15.15 8.93 -3.91
N LYS A 29 16.41 9.36 -4.02
CA LYS A 29 17.59 8.48 -3.94
C LYS A 29 17.71 7.78 -2.60
N LYS A 30 17.41 8.46 -1.48
CA LYS A 30 17.51 7.88 -0.13
C LYS A 30 16.37 6.93 0.21
N THR A 31 15.26 6.95 -0.53
CA THR A 31 14.11 6.07 -0.30
C THR A 31 14.49 4.59 -0.48
N THR A 32 14.26 3.81 0.57
CA THR A 32 14.56 2.36 0.64
C THR A 32 13.28 1.52 0.68
N HIS A 33 12.22 2.07 1.26
CA HIS A 33 10.91 1.45 1.35
C HIS A 33 9.90 2.35 0.65
N LEU A 34 9.01 1.78 -0.15
CA LEU A 34 8.04 2.55 -0.91
C LEU A 34 6.64 1.97 -0.71
N GLY A 35 5.70 2.79 -0.24
CA GLY A 35 4.28 2.48 -0.27
C GLY A 35 3.61 3.05 -1.52
N VAL A 36 2.83 2.25 -2.24
CA VAL A 36 2.04 2.69 -3.40
C VAL A 36 0.57 2.32 -3.19
N GLY A 37 -0.22 3.31 -2.81
CA GLY A 37 -1.65 3.23 -2.51
C GLY A 37 -2.51 3.82 -3.62
N ALA A 38 -3.78 3.43 -3.63
CA ALA A 38 -4.74 3.94 -4.60
C ALA A 38 -5.30 5.29 -4.13
N HIS A 39 -5.60 5.41 -2.84
CA HIS A 39 -6.23 6.57 -2.24
C HIS A 39 -5.38 7.12 -1.08
N GLN A 40 -5.69 8.36 -0.68
CA GLN A 40 -5.16 8.94 0.55
C GLN A 40 -5.72 8.20 1.75
N ASP A 41 -4.83 7.65 2.58
CA ASP A 41 -5.03 6.73 3.72
C ASP A 41 -4.44 5.33 3.53
N ASP A 42 -4.39 4.81 2.30
CA ASP A 42 -4.04 3.42 2.04
C ASP A 42 -2.68 3.06 2.63
N LEU A 43 -1.69 3.95 2.53
CA LEU A 43 -0.32 3.71 2.98
C LEU A 43 -0.26 3.47 4.49
N GLU A 44 -0.97 4.28 5.26
CA GLU A 44 -0.95 4.24 6.72
C GLU A 44 -1.71 3.02 7.26
N PHE A 45 -2.72 2.56 6.54
CA PHE A 45 -3.44 1.33 6.89
C PHE A 45 -2.70 0.06 6.46
N MET A 46 -2.18 0.03 5.23
CA MET A 46 -1.65 -1.20 4.62
C MET A 46 -0.12 -1.36 4.74
N ALA A 47 0.62 -0.25 4.70
CA ALA A 47 2.08 -0.23 4.66
C ALA A 47 2.71 0.27 5.97
N LEU A 48 1.95 0.25 7.08
CA LEU A 48 2.43 0.69 8.40
C LEU A 48 3.73 0.03 8.82
N HIS A 49 3.95 -1.23 8.44
CA HIS A 49 5.20 -1.93 8.71
C HIS A 49 6.42 -1.19 8.12
N GLY A 50 6.35 -0.80 6.84
CA GLY A 50 7.42 -0.05 6.21
C GLY A 50 7.61 1.34 6.81
N ILE A 51 6.52 1.98 7.23
CA ILE A 51 6.57 3.27 7.93
C ILE A 51 7.30 3.12 9.27
N LEU A 52 6.94 2.11 10.08
CA LEU A 52 7.55 1.87 11.39
C LEU A 52 9.03 1.45 11.31
N GLU A 53 9.42 0.67 10.30
CA GLU A 53 10.83 0.27 10.11
C GLU A 53 11.72 1.46 9.69
N CYS A 54 11.16 2.44 8.98
CA CYS A 54 11.89 3.64 8.54
C CYS A 54 11.83 4.80 9.53
N ARG A 55 10.74 4.92 10.30
CA ARG A 55 10.58 6.02 11.24
C ARG A 55 11.66 5.93 12.31
N ASP A 56 12.30 7.05 12.62
CA ASP A 56 13.40 7.12 13.58
C ASP A 56 14.62 6.24 13.21
N ASN A 57 14.79 5.91 11.92
CA ASN A 57 15.94 5.20 11.35
C ASN A 57 16.77 6.14 10.45
N GLU A 58 18.10 6.15 10.60
CA GLU A 58 18.99 7.03 9.84
C GLU A 58 19.26 6.50 8.41
N ASP A 59 19.22 5.18 8.23
CA ASP A 59 19.62 4.50 6.99
C ASP A 59 18.43 4.02 6.14
N GLN A 60 17.22 3.99 6.71
CA GLN A 60 16.01 3.52 6.04
C GLN A 60 14.96 4.61 5.96
N TRP A 61 14.52 4.87 4.74
CA TRP A 61 13.54 5.92 4.45
C TRP A 61 12.33 5.36 3.72
N PHE A 62 11.15 5.78 4.18
CA PHE A 62 9.86 5.47 3.56
C PHE A 62 9.46 6.58 2.59
N GLY A 63 9.14 6.23 1.36
CA GLY A 63 8.47 7.10 0.38
C GLY A 63 7.02 6.67 0.19
N GLY A 64 6.14 7.62 -0.05
CA GLY A 64 4.72 7.34 -0.33
C GLY A 64 4.30 7.76 -1.74
N VAL A 65 3.41 6.98 -2.35
CA VAL A 65 2.70 7.33 -3.57
C VAL A 65 1.20 7.04 -3.39
N THR A 66 0.34 8.03 -3.63
CA THR A 66 -1.11 7.85 -3.75
C THR A 66 -1.52 8.15 -5.18
N CYS A 67 -2.16 7.19 -5.84
CA CYS A 67 -2.38 7.28 -7.29
C CYS A 67 -3.60 8.14 -7.67
N THR A 68 -4.65 8.18 -6.84
CA THR A 68 -5.90 8.88 -7.19
C THR A 68 -6.12 10.19 -6.44
N ASN A 69 -7.02 11.00 -6.99
CA ASN A 69 -7.43 12.28 -6.40
C ASN A 69 -8.39 12.18 -5.21
N GLY A 70 -8.95 11.00 -4.92
CA GLY A 70 -9.86 10.84 -3.79
C GLY A 70 -11.18 11.63 -3.90
N ALA A 71 -11.60 12.07 -5.09
CA ALA A 71 -12.83 12.84 -5.26
C ALA A 71 -14.11 12.05 -4.89
N GLY A 72 -14.14 10.76 -5.22
CA GLY A 72 -15.37 9.96 -5.25
C GLY A 72 -15.77 9.23 -3.96
N SER A 73 -15.01 9.34 -2.87
CA SER A 73 -15.38 8.59 -1.64
C SER A 73 -16.53 9.25 -0.88
N ALA A 74 -17.19 8.45 -0.04
CA ALA A 74 -18.32 8.89 0.77
C ALA A 74 -17.94 10.07 1.68
N ARG A 75 -18.86 11.04 1.79
CA ARG A 75 -18.72 12.24 2.63
C ARG A 75 -19.77 12.22 3.70
N GLN A 76 -19.37 12.42 4.95
CA GLN A 76 -20.29 12.50 6.09
C GLN A 76 -19.81 13.54 7.10
N GLY A 77 -20.69 13.88 8.04
CA GLY A 77 -20.37 14.79 9.14
C GLY A 77 -19.90 16.16 8.63
N PRO A 78 -18.75 16.70 9.13
CA PRO A 78 -18.24 18.02 8.73
C PRO A 78 -17.97 18.17 7.24
N PHE A 79 -17.80 17.06 6.51
CA PHE A 79 -17.47 17.03 5.09
C PHE A 79 -18.70 16.87 4.18
N ALA A 80 -19.91 16.72 4.74
CA ALA A 80 -21.12 16.38 3.97
C ALA A 80 -21.46 17.38 2.85
N ASN A 81 -21.11 18.67 3.05
CA ASN A 81 -21.39 19.73 2.09
C ASN A 81 -20.17 20.12 1.23
N HIS A 82 -19.05 19.39 1.30
CA HIS A 82 -17.88 19.68 0.47
C HIS A 82 -18.12 19.26 -0.98
N THR A 83 -17.63 20.06 -1.92
CA THR A 83 -17.51 19.66 -3.34
C THR A 83 -16.38 18.65 -3.53
N ASP A 84 -16.31 18.05 -4.71
CA ASP A 84 -15.27 17.09 -5.09
C ASP A 84 -13.88 17.73 -4.98
N GLU A 85 -13.74 18.96 -5.48
CA GLU A 85 -12.48 19.73 -5.45
C GLU A 85 -12.08 20.09 -4.01
N GLN A 86 -13.05 20.46 -3.17
CA GLN A 86 -12.78 20.73 -1.76
C GLN A 86 -12.31 19.47 -1.03
N MET A 87 -12.88 18.31 -1.35
CA MET A 87 -12.45 17.03 -0.76
C MET A 87 -11.05 16.60 -1.21
N GLN A 88 -10.71 16.81 -2.48
CA GLN A 88 -9.36 16.56 -2.99
C GLN A 88 -8.33 17.34 -2.18
N VAL A 89 -8.57 18.64 -1.95
CA VAL A 89 -7.68 19.50 -1.14
C VAL A 89 -7.55 19.01 0.29
N VAL A 90 -8.67 18.67 0.95
CA VAL A 90 -8.66 18.15 2.33
C VAL A 90 -7.82 16.88 2.43
N ARG A 91 -8.06 15.92 1.53
CA ARG A 91 -7.39 14.61 1.55
C ARG A 91 -5.92 14.72 1.21
N ALA A 92 -5.58 15.58 0.25
CA ALA A 92 -4.20 15.85 -0.08
C ALA A 92 -3.43 16.42 1.11
N GLU A 93 -4.05 17.26 1.93
CA GLU A 93 -3.42 17.77 3.14
C GLU A 93 -3.37 16.72 4.27
N GLU A 94 -4.41 15.90 4.45
CA GLU A 94 -4.38 14.77 5.41
C GLU A 94 -3.21 13.81 5.10
N GLN A 95 -2.97 13.50 3.82
CA GLN A 95 -1.85 12.67 3.40
C GLN A 95 -0.49 13.33 3.65
N ARG A 96 -0.39 14.66 3.48
CA ARG A 96 0.85 15.40 3.79
C ARG A 96 1.12 15.44 5.29
N GLU A 97 0.08 15.62 6.12
CA GLU A 97 0.22 15.53 7.58
C GLU A 97 0.69 14.13 8.00
N ALA A 98 0.17 13.07 7.36
CA ALA A 98 0.65 11.71 7.61
C ALA A 98 2.13 11.55 7.22
N ALA A 99 2.54 12.08 6.06
CA ALA A 99 3.94 12.07 5.63
C ALA A 99 4.87 12.85 6.56
N ARG A 100 4.41 13.98 7.15
CA ARG A 100 5.15 14.73 8.18
C ARG A 100 5.29 13.92 9.46
N LEU A 101 4.17 13.41 9.98
CA LEU A 101 4.14 12.65 11.23
C LEU A 101 4.95 11.34 11.12
N GLY A 102 4.88 10.67 9.97
CA GLY A 102 5.63 9.45 9.66
C GLY A 102 7.05 9.67 9.15
N GLN A 103 7.52 10.91 9.07
CA GLN A 103 8.88 11.27 8.65
C GLN A 103 9.27 10.71 7.26
N TYR A 104 8.36 10.74 6.28
CA TYR A 104 8.64 10.18 4.96
C TYR A 104 9.78 10.94 4.27
N ALA A 105 10.48 10.29 3.35
CA ALA A 105 11.40 10.98 2.44
C ALA A 105 10.64 11.88 1.46
N TYR A 106 9.53 11.39 0.92
CA TYR A 106 8.64 12.13 0.03
C TYR A 106 7.22 11.53 0.04
N MET A 107 6.27 12.31 -0.45
CA MET A 107 4.90 11.89 -0.71
C MET A 107 4.46 12.38 -2.10
N ALA A 108 4.34 11.47 -3.06
CA ALA A 108 3.84 11.74 -4.41
C ALA A 108 2.32 11.53 -4.48
N GLN A 109 1.57 12.55 -4.86
CA GLN A 109 0.12 12.47 -5.05
C GLN A 109 -0.19 12.69 -6.52
N LEU A 110 -0.51 11.61 -7.25
CA LEU A 110 -0.54 11.64 -8.72
C LEU A 110 -1.84 12.21 -9.31
N ASP A 111 -2.89 12.33 -8.49
CA ASP A 111 -4.16 13.01 -8.80
C ASP A 111 -4.99 12.41 -9.96
N TYR A 112 -4.72 11.16 -10.36
CA TYR A 112 -5.52 10.52 -11.40
C TYR A 112 -6.97 10.27 -10.94
N PRO A 113 -7.98 10.42 -11.81
CA PRO A 113 -9.32 9.92 -11.55
C PRO A 113 -9.31 8.39 -11.44
N SER A 114 -10.03 7.81 -10.47
CA SER A 114 -10.10 6.34 -10.35
C SER A 114 -10.68 5.67 -11.60
N SER A 115 -11.51 6.36 -12.39
CA SER A 115 -12.01 5.86 -13.67
C SER A 115 -10.91 5.68 -14.71
N GLU A 116 -9.91 6.56 -14.72
CA GLU A 116 -8.77 6.50 -15.64
C GLU A 116 -7.85 5.33 -15.30
N ILE A 117 -7.54 5.14 -14.01
CA ILE A 117 -6.70 4.02 -13.57
C ILE A 117 -7.33 2.66 -13.88
N LYS A 118 -8.66 2.55 -13.82
CA LYS A 118 -9.38 1.31 -14.13
C LYS A 118 -9.49 1.02 -15.64
N ASP A 119 -9.18 2.00 -16.49
CA ASP A 119 -9.05 1.79 -17.92
C ASP A 119 -7.60 1.42 -18.25
N THR A 120 -7.39 0.18 -18.68
CA THR A 120 -6.05 -0.36 -18.94
C THR A 120 -5.28 0.39 -20.03
N ALA A 121 -5.96 1.08 -20.94
CA ALA A 121 -5.31 1.88 -21.98
C ALA A 121 -4.89 3.27 -21.45
N ALA A 122 -5.69 3.84 -20.54
CA ALA A 122 -5.42 5.16 -19.96
C ALA A 122 -4.40 5.10 -18.79
N ALA A 123 -4.27 3.94 -18.14
CA ALA A 123 -3.34 3.72 -17.03
C ALA A 123 -1.84 3.79 -17.41
N GLU A 124 -1.48 3.95 -18.70
CA GLU A 124 -0.07 3.99 -19.14
C GLU A 124 0.69 5.18 -18.54
N ASN A 125 0.05 6.35 -18.37
CA ASN A 125 0.68 7.50 -17.74
C ASN A 125 1.02 7.22 -16.27
N LEU A 126 0.11 6.57 -15.53
CA LEU A 126 0.37 6.11 -14.17
C LEU A 126 1.57 5.15 -14.11
N VAL A 127 1.65 4.20 -15.06
CA VAL A 127 2.81 3.29 -15.15
C VAL A 127 4.09 4.08 -15.34
N ASN A 128 4.11 5.08 -16.22
CA ASN A 128 5.30 5.88 -16.49
C ASN A 128 5.70 6.79 -15.31
N ASP A 129 4.74 7.33 -14.56
CA ASP A 129 5.02 8.03 -13.30
C ASP A 129 5.67 7.11 -12.27
N LEU A 130 5.14 5.90 -12.11
CA LEU A 130 5.71 4.91 -11.19
C LEU A 130 7.11 4.47 -11.63
N VAL A 131 7.37 4.28 -12.93
CA VAL A 131 8.73 4.02 -13.45
C VAL A 131 9.65 5.18 -13.08
N ASN A 132 9.24 6.42 -13.32
CA ASN A 132 10.07 7.60 -13.04
C ASN A 132 10.48 7.69 -11.57
N LEU A 133 9.55 7.41 -10.65
CA LEU A 133 9.79 7.39 -9.21
C LEU A 133 10.73 6.23 -8.81
N LEU A 134 10.47 5.03 -9.31
CA LEU A 134 11.26 3.84 -8.98
C LEU A 134 12.70 3.92 -9.50
N GLU A 135 12.92 4.38 -10.74
CA GLU A 135 14.25 4.45 -11.37
C GLU A 135 15.24 5.37 -10.65
N ARG A 136 14.72 6.36 -9.93
CA ARG A 136 15.49 7.39 -9.24
C ARG A 136 15.73 7.07 -7.76
N GLY A 137 15.05 6.06 -7.24
CA GLY A 137 15.20 5.60 -5.86
C GLY A 137 16.17 4.45 -5.69
N SER A 138 16.46 4.14 -4.43
CA SER A 138 17.21 2.94 -4.02
C SER A 138 16.25 1.95 -3.35
N VAL A 139 15.06 1.80 -3.92
CA VAL A 139 13.92 1.09 -3.32
C VAL A 139 14.20 -0.40 -3.28
N LYS A 140 14.20 -0.97 -2.07
CA LYS A 140 14.40 -2.40 -1.81
C LYS A 140 13.09 -3.12 -1.53
N VAL A 141 12.17 -2.47 -0.82
CA VAL A 141 10.89 -3.07 -0.43
C VAL A 141 9.76 -2.19 -0.90
N VAL A 142 8.80 -2.77 -1.61
CA VAL A 142 7.59 -2.10 -2.06
C VAL A 142 6.37 -2.72 -1.39
N TYR A 143 5.51 -1.87 -0.84
CA TYR A 143 4.21 -2.23 -0.28
C TYR A 143 3.11 -1.70 -1.20
N THR A 144 2.16 -2.55 -1.55
CA THR A 144 0.98 -2.16 -2.33
C THR A 144 -0.21 -3.04 -1.95
N HIS A 145 -1.30 -2.94 -2.70
CA HIS A 145 -2.49 -3.75 -2.49
C HIS A 145 -2.29 -5.22 -2.89
N ASN A 146 -2.90 -6.15 -2.16
CA ASN A 146 -2.97 -7.54 -2.60
C ASN A 146 -3.88 -7.71 -3.84
N LEU A 147 -3.56 -8.70 -4.67
CA LEU A 147 -4.30 -8.97 -5.92
C LEU A 147 -5.68 -9.63 -5.70
N ALA A 148 -6.04 -9.97 -4.46
CA ALA A 148 -7.35 -10.52 -4.08
C ALA A 148 -8.27 -9.48 -3.42
N ASP A 149 -7.87 -8.20 -3.37
CA ASP A 149 -8.62 -7.17 -2.64
C ASP A 149 -10.06 -6.99 -3.17
N LYS A 150 -10.97 -6.49 -2.33
CA LYS A 150 -12.36 -6.26 -2.74
C LYS A 150 -12.54 -4.99 -3.57
N HIS A 151 -11.60 -4.07 -3.53
CA HIS A 151 -11.70 -2.77 -4.19
C HIS A 151 -10.99 -2.79 -5.55
N SER A 152 -11.74 -2.61 -6.65
CA SER A 152 -11.18 -2.77 -8.00
C SER A 152 -10.07 -1.76 -8.34
N THR A 153 -10.13 -0.53 -7.81
CA THR A 153 -9.03 0.45 -7.98
C THR A 153 -7.72 -0.05 -7.32
N HIS A 154 -7.80 -0.82 -6.23
CA HIS A 154 -6.62 -1.34 -5.55
C HIS A 154 -5.89 -2.35 -6.43
N ILE A 155 -6.64 -3.26 -7.04
CA ILE A 155 -6.12 -4.24 -8.01
C ILE A 155 -5.52 -3.52 -9.23
N ALA A 156 -6.20 -2.48 -9.75
CA ALA A 156 -5.71 -1.72 -10.90
C ALA A 156 -4.38 -1.00 -10.61
N VAL A 157 -4.22 -0.41 -9.43
CA VAL A 157 -2.96 0.22 -8.99
C VAL A 157 -1.86 -0.81 -8.79
N ALA A 158 -2.14 -1.94 -8.12
CA ALA A 158 -1.16 -3.02 -7.97
C ALA A 158 -0.68 -3.54 -9.33
N ALA A 159 -1.59 -3.70 -10.30
CA ALA A 159 -1.26 -4.10 -11.66
C ALA A 159 -0.39 -3.05 -12.38
N ALA A 160 -0.70 -1.75 -12.25
CA ALA A 160 0.12 -0.68 -12.82
C ALA A 160 1.53 -0.65 -12.21
N LEU A 161 1.64 -0.86 -10.90
CA LEU A 161 2.93 -0.93 -10.21
C LEU A 161 3.77 -2.12 -10.65
N ILE A 162 3.18 -3.31 -10.76
CA ILE A 162 3.88 -4.50 -11.27
C ILE A 162 4.40 -4.24 -12.69
N LYS A 163 3.57 -3.64 -13.57
CA LYS A 163 4.00 -3.24 -14.92
C LYS A 163 5.16 -2.25 -14.89
N ALA A 164 5.11 -1.25 -14.00
CA ALA A 164 6.17 -0.27 -13.84
C ALA A 164 7.48 -0.92 -13.39
N ILE A 165 7.44 -1.79 -12.38
CA ILE A 165 8.62 -2.52 -11.91
C ILE A 165 9.19 -3.42 -13.02
N ARG A 166 8.33 -4.08 -13.81
CA ARG A 166 8.76 -4.90 -14.96
C ARG A 166 9.43 -4.10 -16.08
N LYS A 167 9.18 -2.80 -16.20
CA LYS A 167 9.89 -1.92 -17.16
C LYS A 167 11.31 -1.58 -16.71
N LEU A 168 11.65 -1.76 -15.43
CA LEU A 168 12.99 -1.51 -14.92
C LEU A 168 13.97 -2.62 -15.32
N PRO A 169 15.27 -2.29 -15.52
CA PRO A 169 16.33 -3.29 -15.53
C PRO A 169 16.26 -4.18 -14.28
N LYS A 170 16.50 -5.49 -14.42
CA LYS A 170 16.31 -6.48 -13.35
C LYS A 170 17.10 -6.12 -12.09
N GLU A 171 18.31 -5.60 -12.26
CA GLU A 171 19.21 -5.15 -11.20
C GLU A 171 18.76 -3.89 -10.45
N LYS A 172 17.78 -3.15 -10.99
CA LYS A 172 17.16 -1.97 -10.36
C LYS A 172 15.79 -2.26 -9.76
N ARG A 173 15.29 -3.50 -9.87
CA ARG A 173 14.00 -3.86 -9.31
C ARG A 173 14.10 -4.00 -7.79
N PRO A 174 13.03 -3.70 -7.05
CA PRO A 174 12.97 -3.97 -5.61
C PRO A 174 13.23 -5.44 -5.31
N GLU A 175 13.85 -5.71 -4.16
CA GLU A 175 14.10 -7.05 -3.65
C GLU A 175 12.80 -7.72 -3.17
N LYS A 176 11.81 -6.93 -2.74
CA LYS A 176 10.51 -7.43 -2.27
C LYS A 176 9.35 -6.58 -2.78
N LEU A 177 8.27 -7.26 -3.19
CA LEU A 177 6.97 -6.65 -3.44
C LEU A 177 5.91 -7.35 -2.58
N ILE A 178 5.29 -6.61 -1.66
CA ILE A 178 4.32 -7.12 -0.69
C ILE A 178 2.95 -6.56 -1.02
N GLY A 179 1.99 -7.45 -1.30
CA GLY A 179 0.57 -7.12 -1.44
C GLY A 179 -0.12 -7.18 -0.09
N CYS A 180 -0.33 -6.04 0.56
CA CYS A 180 -0.88 -5.92 1.90
C CYS A 180 -2.40 -6.14 1.92
N GLU A 181 -2.92 -6.59 3.08
CA GLU A 181 -4.34 -6.61 3.36
C GLU A 181 -4.93 -5.20 3.55
N VAL A 182 -6.15 -4.99 3.03
CA VAL A 182 -6.94 -3.75 3.25
C VAL A 182 -8.42 -4.10 3.35
N TRP A 183 -9.15 -4.14 2.24
CA TRP A 183 -10.58 -4.48 2.24
C TRP A 183 -10.83 -5.98 2.27
N ARG A 184 -9.85 -6.77 1.78
CA ARG A 184 -9.80 -8.22 2.01
C ARG A 184 -8.64 -8.55 2.94
N ASP A 185 -8.99 -9.28 4.00
CA ASP A 185 -8.06 -9.98 4.89
C ASP A 185 -7.46 -11.22 4.19
N LEU A 186 -6.27 -11.64 4.61
CA LEU A 186 -5.50 -12.74 4.02
C LEU A 186 -5.46 -14.01 4.89
N ASP A 187 -6.29 -14.10 5.94
CA ASP A 187 -6.40 -15.31 6.79
C ASP A 187 -6.67 -16.61 6.01
N TRP A 188 -7.33 -16.53 4.85
CA TRP A 188 -7.59 -17.66 3.95
C TRP A 188 -6.33 -18.26 3.30
N MET A 189 -5.19 -17.58 3.32
CA MET A 189 -3.91 -18.12 2.84
C MET A 189 -3.31 -19.07 3.88
N SER A 190 -2.59 -20.10 3.43
CA SER A 190 -1.79 -20.94 4.34
C SER A 190 -0.74 -20.10 5.07
N ASP A 191 -0.50 -20.39 6.35
CA ASP A 191 0.38 -19.59 7.21
C ASP A 191 1.83 -19.50 6.70
N ASP A 192 2.34 -20.58 6.10
CA ASP A 192 3.68 -20.62 5.49
C ASP A 192 3.81 -19.77 4.20
N LYS A 193 2.70 -19.27 3.67
CA LYS A 193 2.64 -18.39 2.49
C LYS A 193 2.37 -16.93 2.85
N LYS A 194 2.06 -16.63 4.12
CA LYS A 194 1.81 -15.27 4.58
C LYS A 194 3.14 -14.55 4.83
N VAL A 195 3.24 -13.31 4.36
CA VAL A 195 4.22 -12.36 4.89
C VAL A 195 3.64 -11.81 6.18
N VAL A 196 4.21 -12.18 7.32
CA VAL A 196 3.78 -11.72 8.65
C VAL A 196 4.53 -10.44 8.98
N MET A 197 3.80 -9.33 9.14
CA MET A 197 4.36 -8.03 9.49
C MET A 197 3.99 -7.67 10.93
N ASP A 198 4.99 -7.60 11.81
CA ASP A 198 4.82 -7.19 13.21
C ASP A 198 4.62 -5.67 13.31
N LEU A 199 3.53 -5.27 13.96
CA LEU A 199 3.12 -3.89 14.19
C LEU A 199 3.02 -3.55 15.69
N GLY A 200 3.53 -4.42 16.57
CA GLY A 200 3.42 -4.26 18.02
C GLY A 200 4.23 -3.11 18.60
N LYS A 201 5.32 -2.70 17.93
CA LYS A 201 6.32 -1.76 18.48
C LYS A 201 5.77 -0.36 18.84
N ASP A 202 4.73 0.14 18.16
CA ASP A 202 4.21 1.50 18.40
C ASP A 202 2.73 1.68 18.02
N ALA A 203 1.84 1.06 18.82
CA ALA A 203 0.40 1.12 18.61
C ALA A 203 -0.19 2.53 18.78
N ASP A 204 0.37 3.34 19.68
CA ASP A 204 -0.09 4.70 19.93
C ASP A 204 0.20 5.59 18.73
N PHE A 205 1.37 5.44 18.10
CA PHE A 205 1.65 6.11 16.84
C PHE A 205 0.71 5.64 15.73
N ALA A 206 0.50 4.33 15.59
CA ALA A 206 -0.41 3.79 14.58
C ALA A 206 -1.81 4.42 14.69
N ALA A 207 -2.32 4.55 15.92
CA ALA A 207 -3.60 5.21 16.19
C ALA A 207 -3.58 6.71 15.84
N LYS A 208 -2.50 7.42 16.19
CA LYS A 208 -2.34 8.85 15.85
C LYS A 208 -2.28 9.07 14.34
N LEU A 209 -1.51 8.26 13.63
CA LEU A 209 -1.33 8.33 12.18
C LEU A 209 -2.65 8.07 11.45
N ASN A 210 -3.32 6.96 11.78
CA ASN A 210 -4.63 6.63 11.21
C ASN A 210 -5.70 7.69 11.52
N GLY A 211 -5.60 8.34 12.69
CA GLY A 211 -6.52 9.39 13.12
C GLY A 211 -6.42 10.71 12.34
N LEU A 212 -5.40 10.90 11.51
CA LEU A 212 -5.25 12.08 10.65
C LEU A 212 -6.29 12.12 9.52
N PHE A 213 -6.73 10.96 9.03
CA PHE A 213 -7.64 10.83 7.89
C PHE A 213 -9.12 11.02 8.28
N LYS A 214 -9.42 12.13 8.95
CA LYS A 214 -10.76 12.46 9.45
C LYS A 214 -11.80 12.42 8.34
N SER A 215 -11.45 12.89 7.16
CA SER A 215 -12.34 12.91 5.99
C SER A 215 -12.68 11.51 5.47
N GLN A 216 -11.89 10.51 5.81
CA GLN A 216 -12.11 9.12 5.41
C GLN A 216 -12.79 8.32 6.53
N ILE A 217 -12.38 8.51 7.79
CA ILE A 217 -12.90 7.74 8.94
C ILE A 217 -14.18 8.34 9.55
N THR A 218 -14.60 9.53 9.11
CA THR A 218 -15.90 10.10 9.50
C THR A 218 -17.03 9.36 8.76
N GLY A 219 -17.79 8.56 9.50
CA GLY A 219 -18.91 7.77 8.99
C GLY A 219 -18.62 6.27 9.00
N LYS A 220 -17.54 5.83 8.33
CA LYS A 220 -17.05 4.45 8.43
C LYS A 220 -15.75 4.42 9.25
N ARG A 221 -15.81 3.83 10.44
CA ARG A 221 -14.67 3.66 11.34
C ARG A 221 -13.81 2.44 10.99
N TYR A 222 -13.30 2.41 9.76
CA TYR A 222 -12.44 1.31 9.34
C TYR A 222 -11.06 1.39 10.02
N ASP A 223 -10.68 2.53 10.61
CA ASP A 223 -9.55 2.62 11.54
C ASP A 223 -9.66 1.65 12.72
N LEU A 224 -10.85 1.59 13.33
CA LEU A 224 -11.15 0.63 14.41
C LEU A 224 -11.19 -0.81 13.87
N ALA A 225 -11.72 -1.00 12.66
CA ALA A 225 -11.79 -2.33 12.05
C ALA A 225 -10.39 -2.88 11.70
N VAL A 226 -9.49 -2.03 11.19
CA VAL A 226 -8.11 -2.40 10.89
C VAL A 226 -7.35 -2.71 12.17
N GLU A 227 -7.45 -1.89 13.22
CA GLU A 227 -6.84 -2.20 14.53
C GLU A 227 -7.40 -3.49 15.13
N GLY A 228 -8.73 -3.69 15.05
CA GLY A 228 -9.36 -4.93 15.49
C GLY A 228 -8.84 -6.15 14.74
N ARG A 229 -8.68 -6.04 13.40
CA ARG A 229 -8.09 -7.10 12.58
C ARG A 229 -6.63 -7.36 12.96
N ARG A 230 -5.82 -6.32 13.18
CA ARG A 230 -4.41 -6.51 13.54
C ARG A 230 -4.23 -7.32 14.81
N ARG A 231 -5.08 -7.09 15.81
CA ARG A 231 -5.12 -7.90 17.04
C ARG A 231 -5.64 -9.31 16.78
N ALA A 232 -6.72 -9.44 16.01
CA ALA A 232 -7.26 -10.75 15.65
C ALA A 232 -6.21 -11.61 14.92
N ASN A 233 -5.49 -11.03 13.95
CA ASN A 233 -4.41 -11.69 13.23
C ASN A 233 -3.31 -12.12 14.20
N ALA A 234 -2.89 -11.25 15.12
CA ALA A 234 -1.86 -11.60 16.11
C ALA A 234 -2.26 -12.78 17.01
N THR A 235 -3.52 -12.83 17.47
CA THR A 235 -4.03 -13.88 18.36
C THR A 235 -4.38 -15.19 17.64
N PHE A 236 -4.91 -15.13 16.42
CA PHE A 236 -5.41 -16.31 15.70
C PHE A 236 -4.40 -16.92 14.72
N PHE A 237 -3.25 -16.28 14.49
CA PHE A 237 -2.23 -16.76 13.55
C PHE A 237 -1.62 -18.10 13.94
N ASP A 238 -1.33 -18.35 15.22
CA ASP A 238 -0.84 -19.64 15.70
C ASP A 238 -1.69 -20.13 16.86
N SER A 239 -2.46 -21.21 16.61
CA SER A 239 -3.35 -21.82 17.60
C SER A 239 -2.64 -22.63 18.70
N HIS A 240 -1.33 -22.78 18.62
CA HIS A 240 -0.53 -23.66 19.47
C HIS A 240 0.63 -22.98 20.21
N SER A 241 0.99 -21.75 19.83
CA SER A 241 1.98 -20.93 20.55
C SER A 241 1.31 -19.89 21.46
N THR A 242 2.05 -19.38 22.44
CA THR A 242 1.68 -18.12 23.10
C THR A 242 1.91 -16.95 22.13
N ASP A 243 1.13 -15.88 22.24
CA ASP A 243 1.24 -14.69 21.38
C ASP A 243 2.68 -14.13 21.40
N GLU A 244 3.40 -14.26 20.28
CA GLU A 244 4.70 -13.59 20.06
C GLU A 244 4.52 -12.14 19.61
N PHE A 245 3.35 -11.82 19.06
CA PHE A 245 3.00 -10.51 18.50
C PHE A 245 1.75 -9.94 19.16
N GLU A 246 1.69 -8.62 19.35
CA GLU A 246 0.46 -7.96 19.81
C GLU A 246 -0.45 -7.51 18.66
N ARG A 247 0.15 -7.19 17.51
CA ARG A 247 -0.51 -6.69 16.30
C ARG A 247 0.21 -7.19 15.08
N VAL A 248 -0.53 -7.81 14.17
CA VAL A 248 0.01 -8.36 12.92
C VAL A 248 -0.78 -7.83 11.74
N CYS A 249 -0.08 -7.48 10.67
CA CYS A 249 -0.66 -7.30 9.35
C CYS A 249 -0.16 -8.42 8.43
N PHE A 250 -1.02 -9.00 7.63
CA PHE A 250 -0.63 -10.00 6.65
C PHE A 250 -0.37 -9.37 5.28
N GLY A 251 0.60 -9.94 4.57
CA GLY A 251 0.91 -9.63 3.19
C GLY A 251 0.98 -10.88 2.32
N MET A 252 0.68 -10.71 1.05
CA MET A 252 0.93 -11.68 -0.02
C MET A 252 2.28 -11.36 -0.65
N ASP A 253 3.16 -12.35 -0.76
CA ASP A 253 4.42 -12.18 -1.49
C ASP A 253 4.16 -12.12 -3.00
N LEU A 254 4.32 -10.93 -3.58
CA LEU A 254 4.17 -10.67 -5.01
C LEU A 254 5.53 -10.56 -5.71
N THR A 255 6.64 -10.78 -5.00
CA THR A 255 8.01 -10.72 -5.54
C THR A 255 8.20 -11.59 -6.79
N PRO A 256 7.65 -12.81 -6.89
CA PRO A 256 7.76 -13.62 -8.11
C PRO A 256 7.25 -12.92 -9.38
N LEU A 257 6.27 -12.01 -9.26
CA LEU A 257 5.74 -11.26 -10.39
C LEU A 257 6.70 -10.20 -10.91
N ILE A 258 7.63 -9.71 -10.08
CA ILE A 258 8.63 -8.74 -10.51
C ILE A 258 9.98 -9.38 -10.84
N GLU A 259 10.18 -10.65 -10.50
CA GLU A 259 11.35 -11.44 -10.92
C GLU A 259 11.14 -12.09 -12.29
N ASN A 260 9.94 -12.60 -12.57
CA ASN A 260 9.59 -13.24 -13.83
C ASN A 260 8.53 -12.44 -14.61
N ASP A 261 8.90 -11.94 -15.80
CA ASP A 261 8.03 -11.08 -16.60
C ASP A 261 6.91 -11.85 -17.30
N ASP A 262 7.09 -13.17 -17.47
CA ASP A 262 6.14 -14.07 -18.12
C ASP A 262 5.11 -14.64 -17.14
N LEU A 263 5.26 -14.39 -15.83
CA LEU A 263 4.31 -14.88 -14.84
C LEU A 263 2.99 -14.09 -14.94
N ASP A 264 1.89 -14.81 -15.14
CA ASP A 264 0.53 -14.25 -15.10
C ASP A 264 0.21 -13.79 -13.67
N PRO A 265 -0.19 -12.53 -13.44
CA PRO A 265 -0.67 -12.07 -12.14
C PRO A 265 -1.76 -12.94 -11.51
N ALA A 266 -2.64 -13.55 -12.31
CA ALA A 266 -3.64 -14.48 -11.78
C ALA A 266 -3.01 -15.74 -11.16
N ALA A 267 -1.86 -16.18 -11.66
CA ALA A 267 -1.11 -17.31 -11.13
C ALA A 267 -0.49 -17.04 -9.75
N ALA A 268 -0.42 -15.78 -9.30
CA ALA A 268 -0.01 -15.44 -7.94
C ALA A 268 -1.14 -15.62 -6.91
N VAL A 269 -2.41 -15.72 -7.34
CA VAL A 269 -3.59 -15.76 -6.44
C VAL A 269 -4.36 -17.07 -6.54
N LEU A 270 -4.66 -17.52 -7.76
CA LEU A 270 -5.55 -18.67 -7.97
C LEU A 270 -5.04 -19.97 -7.32
N PRO A 271 -3.73 -20.30 -7.34
CA PRO A 271 -3.23 -21.47 -6.64
C PRO A 271 -3.46 -21.43 -5.14
N LEU A 272 -3.35 -20.25 -4.50
CA LEU A 272 -3.58 -20.07 -3.06
C LEU A 272 -5.05 -20.33 -2.71
N ILE A 273 -5.98 -19.88 -3.55
CA ILE A 273 -7.42 -20.13 -3.37
C ILE A 273 -7.72 -21.63 -3.49
N GLU A 274 -7.12 -22.30 -4.47
CA GLU A 274 -7.30 -23.73 -4.67
C GLU A 274 -6.69 -24.55 -3.53
N GLU A 275 -5.56 -24.10 -2.97
CA GLU A 275 -4.96 -24.69 -1.77
C GLU A 275 -5.89 -24.56 -0.56
N PHE A 276 -6.42 -23.36 -0.31
CA PHE A 276 -7.41 -23.14 0.75
C PHE A 276 -8.62 -24.07 0.56
N ARG A 277 -9.19 -24.12 -0.64
CA ARG A 277 -10.33 -25.01 -0.97
C ARG A 277 -10.02 -26.47 -0.63
N LYS A 278 -8.86 -26.97 -1.06
CA LYS A 278 -8.43 -28.35 -0.81
C LYS A 278 -8.21 -28.63 0.68
N SER A 279 -7.62 -27.68 1.42
CA SER A 279 -7.38 -27.82 2.86
C SER A 279 -8.69 -27.99 3.64
N VAL A 280 -9.69 -27.15 3.34
CA VAL A 280 -11.03 -27.22 3.95
C VAL A 280 -11.73 -28.52 3.55
N GLU A 281 -11.67 -28.91 2.26
CA GLU A 281 -12.26 -30.16 1.79
C GLU A 281 -11.65 -31.38 2.52
N ALA A 282 -10.33 -31.40 2.70
CA ALA A 282 -9.62 -32.49 3.36
C ALA A 282 -10.00 -32.62 4.84
N GLU A 283 -10.00 -31.51 5.59
CA GLU A 283 -10.30 -31.55 7.03
C GLU A 283 -11.78 -31.88 7.30
N VAL A 284 -12.71 -31.36 6.50
CA VAL A 284 -14.13 -31.75 6.59
C VAL A 284 -14.31 -33.22 6.22
N ALA A 285 -13.70 -33.69 5.13
CA ALA A 285 -13.81 -35.07 4.69
C ALA A 285 -13.34 -36.09 5.74
N LYS A 286 -12.32 -35.75 6.53
CA LYS A 286 -11.75 -36.59 7.58
C LYS A 286 -12.76 -37.06 8.63
N TYR A 287 -13.80 -36.26 8.91
CA TYR A 287 -14.80 -36.57 9.94
C TYR A 287 -16.17 -36.97 9.38
N PHE A 288 -16.42 -36.74 8.08
CA PHE A 288 -17.76 -36.89 7.49
C PHE A 288 -17.82 -37.79 6.25
N LYS A 289 -16.69 -38.28 5.72
CA LYS A 289 -16.73 -39.37 4.73
C LYS A 289 -16.98 -40.70 5.44
N ALA A 290 -18.02 -41.42 5.01
CA ALA A 290 -18.34 -42.77 5.44
C ALA A 290 -17.32 -43.80 4.93
#